data_AF-A0A7S3Q0I7-F1
#
_entry.id   AF-A0A7S3Q0I7-F1
#
_cell.length_a   1.000
_cell.length_b   1.000
_cell.length_c   1.000
_cell.angle_alpha   90.00
_cell.angle_beta   90.00
_cell.angle_gamma   90.00
#
_symmetry.space_group_name_H-M   'P 1'
#
loop_
_entity.id
_entity.type
_entity.pdbx_description
1 polymer ?
#
loop_
_entity_poly.entity_id
_entity_poly.type
_entity_poly.pdbx_seq_one_letter_code
_entity_poly.pdbx_strand_id
1 'polypeptide(L)'
;MGGPSEVNSYQTEIIPGIIDRSRPQQYGQPLPLKDTVIAGEEMVVMFTEPLDCSLPLSFDIELRIEGLVDFDQDNLDVRCEGRGIGFQINLRTIDYEKLLGKDFEVEIGRIGVESLADVYDSNGNSLEFNVAFKRSFAAIDLSSASTSFKLLLEEFPCDTAAGIDVATNNISEKIADLAELDDISRLSVDEFSCNSHGRRASAQVHISSASSSSSEVDSLRRVLSGDVKYHAATSIFKKITDAITSDSTRRDEERKLNMMSENEEVAQQYIKYSVVEVKILPSDSDMEKFKTHSDKEEEERLLYHLALQTDLTDDTGEDLNELILDESRKERMEIKGEIRALEKELAKRESGLENKQEEIYSIFRLTEMKIRYS
;
A
#
# COMPACT_ATOMS: atom_id res chain seq x y z
N MET A 1 -47.20 -8.81 -60.68
CA MET A 1 -45.89 -8.15 -60.81
C MET A 1 -44.97 -8.80 -59.78
N GLY A 2 -44.12 -9.74 -60.20
CA GLY A 2 -43.16 -10.42 -59.33
C GLY A 2 -41.77 -9.84 -59.59
N GLY A 3 -41.12 -9.35 -58.53
CA GLY A 3 -39.72 -8.90 -58.60
C GLY A 3 -38.76 -10.09 -58.77
N PRO A 4 -37.58 -9.89 -59.37
CA PRO A 4 -36.61 -10.94 -59.63
C PRO A 4 -36.18 -11.61 -58.32
N SER A 5 -36.13 -12.94 -58.31
CA SER A 5 -35.81 -13.82 -57.17
C SER A 5 -34.37 -13.70 -56.65
N GLU A 6 -33.58 -12.78 -57.20
CA GLU A 6 -32.15 -12.61 -56.92
C GLU A 6 -31.87 -11.58 -55.81
N VAL A 7 -32.91 -10.91 -55.29
CA VAL A 7 -32.78 -9.85 -54.26
C VAL A 7 -33.37 -10.30 -52.91
N ASN A 8 -32.97 -11.46 -52.39
CA ASN A 8 -33.41 -11.92 -51.06
C ASN A 8 -32.31 -12.63 -50.25
N SER A 9 -31.03 -12.51 -50.65
CA SER A 9 -29.92 -12.96 -49.81
C SER A 9 -29.34 -11.78 -49.04
N TYR A 10 -29.90 -11.50 -47.86
CA TYR A 10 -29.22 -10.66 -46.87
C TYR A 10 -28.20 -11.57 -46.17
N GLN A 11 -26.93 -11.49 -46.54
CA GLN A 11 -25.85 -11.97 -45.69
C GLN A 11 -25.74 -10.97 -44.53
N THR A 12 -26.46 -11.22 -43.45
CA THR A 12 -26.20 -10.53 -42.19
C THR A 12 -24.86 -11.02 -41.69
N GLU A 13 -23.86 -10.15 -41.76
CA GLU A 13 -22.57 -10.33 -41.12
C GLU A 13 -22.82 -10.50 -39.62
N ILE A 14 -22.65 -11.73 -39.12
CA ILE A 14 -22.76 -12.01 -37.69
C ILE A 14 -21.44 -11.53 -37.10
N ILE A 15 -21.48 -10.45 -36.33
CA ILE A 15 -20.35 -9.98 -35.53
C ILE A 15 -20.41 -10.73 -34.20
N PRO A 16 -19.57 -11.75 -33.96
CA PRO A 16 -19.49 -12.37 -32.64
C PRO A 16 -18.94 -11.34 -31.64
N GLY A 17 -19.64 -11.18 -30.52
CA GLY A 17 -19.22 -10.34 -29.41
C GLY A 17 -19.52 -11.02 -28.09
N ILE A 18 -18.67 -10.81 -27.10
CA ILE A 18 -18.92 -11.19 -25.71
C ILE A 18 -19.57 -9.97 -25.06
N ILE A 19 -20.76 -10.15 -24.51
CA ILE A 19 -21.42 -9.13 -23.70
C ILE A 19 -21.11 -9.47 -22.26
N ASP A 20 -20.13 -8.77 -21.69
CA ASP A 20 -19.96 -8.78 -20.25
C ASP A 20 -21.13 -8.05 -19.59
N ARG A 21 -21.59 -8.59 -18.47
CA ARG A 21 -22.72 -8.04 -17.70
C ARG A 21 -22.40 -7.88 -16.23
N SER A 22 -21.27 -8.41 -15.75
CA SER A 22 -20.80 -8.09 -14.42
C SER A 22 -20.24 -6.68 -14.42
N ARG A 23 -20.41 -6.01 -13.29
CA ARG A 23 -19.76 -4.73 -13.03
C ARG A 23 -18.58 -5.04 -12.12
N PRO A 24 -17.49 -4.26 -12.20
CA PRO A 24 -16.46 -4.34 -11.19
C PRO A 24 -17.09 -4.04 -9.82
N GLN A 25 -16.71 -4.81 -8.81
CA GLN A 25 -17.08 -4.59 -7.41
C GLN A 25 -15.83 -4.66 -6.57
N GLN A 26 -15.78 -3.88 -5.48
CA GLN A 26 -14.68 -3.99 -4.53
C GLN A 26 -14.64 -5.42 -3.96
N TYR A 27 -13.48 -6.06 -4.06
CA TYR A 27 -13.21 -7.37 -3.51
C TYR A 27 -12.46 -7.23 -2.17
N GLY A 28 -13.09 -7.66 -1.09
CA GLY A 28 -12.49 -7.62 0.24
C GLY A 28 -12.32 -6.20 0.80
N GLN A 29 -11.50 -6.06 1.83
CA GLN A 29 -11.15 -4.78 2.43
C GLN A 29 -9.92 -4.16 1.72
N PRO A 30 -9.79 -2.83 1.70
CA PRO A 30 -8.58 -2.18 1.20
C PRO A 30 -7.36 -2.65 1.99
N LEU A 31 -6.25 -2.89 1.28
CA LEU A 31 -4.97 -3.26 1.86
C LEU A 31 -4.20 -2.00 2.29
N PRO A 32 -3.36 -2.09 3.34
CA PRO A 32 -3.22 -3.25 4.24
C PRO A 32 -4.48 -3.45 5.10
N LEU A 33 -4.72 -4.68 5.60
CA LEU A 33 -5.94 -5.07 6.32
C LEU A 33 -6.06 -4.50 7.76
N LYS A 34 -5.09 -3.67 8.14
CA LYS A 34 -5.04 -2.94 9.40
C LYS A 34 -5.70 -1.56 9.27
N ASP A 35 -6.29 -1.07 10.36
CA ASP A 35 -6.95 0.25 10.37
C ASP A 35 -5.96 1.42 10.43
N THR A 36 -4.71 1.15 10.82
CA THR A 36 -3.65 2.14 10.97
C THR A 36 -2.53 1.91 9.97
N VAL A 37 -2.26 2.89 9.12
CA VAL A 37 -1.34 2.79 7.98
C VAL A 37 -0.11 3.65 8.23
N ILE A 38 1.09 3.17 7.89
CA ILE A 38 2.30 4.00 8.00
C ILE A 38 2.29 5.01 6.86
N ALA A 39 2.59 6.28 7.13
CA ALA A 39 2.65 7.28 6.07
C ALA A 39 3.72 6.90 5.03
N GLY A 40 3.31 6.81 3.76
CA GLY A 40 4.13 6.28 2.67
C GLY A 40 4.04 4.77 2.46
N GLU A 41 3.17 4.06 3.18
CA GLU A 41 2.76 2.70 2.82
C GLU A 41 1.76 2.76 1.65
N GLU A 42 1.86 1.81 0.72
CA GLU A 42 0.92 1.70 -0.41
C GLU A 42 -0.40 1.11 0.08
N MET A 43 -1.50 1.77 -0.29
CA MET A 43 -2.84 1.25 -0.07
C MET A 43 -3.39 0.70 -1.37
N VAL A 44 -4.05 -0.46 -1.33
CA VAL A 44 -4.56 -1.11 -2.54
C VAL A 44 -6.04 -1.44 -2.37
N VAL A 45 -6.85 -0.98 -3.31
CA VAL A 45 -8.25 -1.39 -3.46
C VAL A 45 -8.34 -2.45 -4.54
N MET A 46 -8.88 -3.60 -4.18
CA MET A 46 -9.04 -4.76 -5.05
C MET A 46 -10.43 -4.82 -5.65
N PHE A 47 -10.54 -5.34 -6.88
CA PHE A 47 -11.80 -5.50 -7.60
C PHE A 47 -12.02 -6.93 -8.09
N THR A 48 -13.28 -7.28 -8.33
CA THR A 48 -13.70 -8.63 -8.78
C THR A 48 -13.26 -8.95 -10.21
N GLU A 49 -12.90 -7.94 -11.01
CA GLU A 49 -12.58 -8.05 -12.43
C GLU A 49 -11.41 -7.11 -12.78
N PRO A 50 -10.66 -7.41 -13.86
CA PRO A 50 -9.61 -6.51 -14.35
C PRO A 50 -10.17 -5.15 -14.77
N LEU A 51 -9.45 -4.09 -14.41
CA LEU A 51 -9.81 -2.70 -14.65
C LEU A 51 -9.26 -2.19 -15.98
N ASP A 52 -9.91 -1.19 -16.56
CA ASP A 52 -9.32 -0.36 -17.61
C ASP A 52 -8.34 0.64 -16.98
N CYS A 53 -7.07 0.25 -16.94
CA CYS A 53 -5.97 1.07 -16.43
C CYS A 53 -5.26 1.89 -17.51
N SER A 54 -5.92 2.15 -18.65
CA SER A 54 -5.33 2.98 -19.70
C SER A 54 -5.10 4.42 -19.21
N LEU A 55 -3.99 5.04 -19.67
CA LEU A 55 -3.66 6.42 -19.34
C LEU A 55 -4.24 7.39 -20.39
N PRO A 56 -4.80 8.55 -19.98
CA PRO A 56 -5.01 8.99 -18.60
C PRO A 56 -6.06 8.15 -17.87
N LEU A 57 -5.90 7.98 -16.56
CA LEU A 57 -6.79 7.15 -15.75
C LEU A 57 -8.24 7.65 -15.86
N SER A 58 -9.19 6.71 -15.94
CA SER A 58 -10.59 7.01 -16.19
C SER A 58 -11.38 7.42 -14.95
N PHE A 59 -10.84 7.23 -13.75
CA PHE A 59 -11.49 7.46 -12.46
C PHE A 59 -10.84 8.62 -11.72
N ASP A 60 -11.54 9.19 -10.73
CA ASP A 60 -10.95 10.11 -9.75
C ASP A 60 -10.58 9.36 -8.47
N ILE A 61 -9.59 9.90 -7.75
CA ILE A 61 -9.26 9.49 -6.38
C ILE A 61 -9.03 10.74 -5.55
N GLU A 62 -9.62 10.77 -4.36
CA GLU A 62 -9.46 11.86 -3.40
C GLU A 62 -9.17 11.28 -2.01
N LEU A 63 -8.16 11.82 -1.34
CA LEU A 63 -7.79 11.50 0.02
C LEU A 63 -7.90 12.76 0.87
N ARG A 64 -8.85 12.75 1.81
CA ARG A 64 -9.13 13.87 2.72
C ARG A 64 -8.52 13.59 4.08
N ILE A 65 -7.65 14.46 4.56
CA ILE A 65 -7.00 14.34 5.87
C ILE A 65 -7.47 15.49 6.76
N GLU A 66 -7.84 15.17 8.00
CA GLU A 66 -8.38 16.18 8.92
C GLU A 66 -7.43 17.38 9.10
N GLY A 67 -7.89 18.57 8.71
CA GLY A 67 -7.16 19.83 8.86
C GLY A 67 -6.01 20.02 7.86
N LEU A 68 -6.01 19.31 6.74
CA LEU A 68 -5.09 19.52 5.61
C LEU A 68 -5.89 19.75 4.31
N VAL A 69 -5.19 20.06 3.22
CA VAL A 69 -5.78 20.16 1.88
C VAL A 69 -6.07 18.75 1.37
N ASP A 70 -7.13 18.58 0.60
CA ASP A 70 -7.48 17.31 -0.04
C ASP A 70 -6.43 16.92 -1.08
N PHE A 71 -6.09 15.63 -1.14
CA PHE A 71 -5.08 15.08 -2.03
C PHE A 71 -5.77 14.37 -3.19
N ASP A 72 -5.44 14.77 -4.41
CA ASP A 72 -5.94 14.16 -5.64
C ASP A 72 -4.81 13.43 -6.40
N GLN A 73 -5.04 13.05 -7.65
CA GLN A 73 -4.05 12.38 -8.51
C GLN A 73 -2.75 13.17 -8.72
N ASP A 74 -2.75 14.49 -8.53
CA ASP A 74 -1.53 15.30 -8.67
C ASP A 74 -0.66 15.21 -7.41
N ASN A 75 -1.21 14.77 -6.28
CA ASN A 75 -0.51 14.66 -5.00
C ASN A 75 -0.34 13.20 -4.52
N LEU A 76 -1.01 12.26 -5.17
CA LEU A 76 -0.90 10.84 -4.92
C LEU A 76 -0.08 10.17 -6.03
N ASP A 77 0.75 9.20 -5.65
CA ASP A 77 1.33 8.26 -6.61
C ASP A 77 0.31 7.14 -6.81
N VAL A 78 -0.41 7.16 -7.93
CA VAL A 78 -1.53 6.25 -8.22
C VAL A 78 -1.10 5.24 -9.28
N ARG A 79 -1.26 3.96 -8.97
CA ARG A 79 -0.99 2.83 -9.86
C ARG A 79 -2.27 2.01 -10.06
N CYS A 80 -2.78 2.00 -11.28
CA CYS A 80 -3.82 1.07 -11.70
C CYS A 80 -3.17 -0.09 -12.45
N GLU A 81 -3.38 -1.32 -11.98
CA GLU A 81 -2.88 -2.51 -12.66
C GLU A 81 -3.76 -3.73 -12.36
N GLY A 82 -4.11 -4.49 -13.41
CA GLY A 82 -4.90 -5.71 -13.27
C GLY A 82 -6.22 -5.43 -12.56
N ARG A 83 -6.38 -5.99 -11.36
CA ARG A 83 -7.59 -5.87 -10.53
C ARG A 83 -7.44 -4.86 -9.39
N GLY A 84 -6.32 -4.15 -9.32
CA GLY A 84 -5.95 -3.31 -8.19
C GLY A 84 -5.78 -1.84 -8.57
N ILE A 85 -6.27 -0.96 -7.70
CA ILE A 85 -5.88 0.45 -7.66
C ILE A 85 -5.02 0.64 -6.41
N GLY A 86 -3.71 0.70 -6.62
CA GLY A 86 -2.71 1.06 -5.61
C GLY A 86 -2.51 2.57 -5.58
N PHE A 87 -2.32 3.14 -4.39
CA PHE A 87 -1.93 4.54 -4.25
C PHE A 87 -1.11 4.79 -2.99
N GLN A 88 -0.24 5.79 -3.06
CA GLN A 88 0.62 6.22 -1.96
C GLN A 88 0.66 7.75 -1.89
N ILE A 89 0.72 8.31 -0.69
CA ILE A 89 0.92 9.75 -0.53
C ILE A 89 2.34 10.12 -0.95
N ASN A 90 2.47 11.12 -1.82
CA ASN A 90 3.76 11.68 -2.15
C ASN A 90 4.30 12.51 -0.97
N LEU A 91 5.14 11.89 -0.13
CA LEU A 91 5.73 12.54 1.04
C LEU A 91 6.67 13.72 0.71
N ARG A 92 6.92 14.02 -0.57
CA ARG A 92 7.71 15.20 -0.99
C ARG A 92 6.90 16.49 -0.94
N THR A 93 5.57 16.41 -1.05
CA THR A 93 4.69 17.59 -1.13
C THR A 93 4.12 18.00 0.23
N ILE A 94 4.25 17.13 1.25
CA ILE A 94 3.70 17.33 2.59
C ILE A 94 4.74 17.04 3.67
N ASP A 95 4.73 17.85 4.75
CA ASP A 95 5.51 17.57 5.95
C ASP A 95 4.98 16.31 6.65
N TYR A 96 5.81 15.27 6.75
CA TYR A 96 5.47 13.97 7.34
C TYR A 96 4.83 14.06 8.74
N GLU A 97 5.30 14.99 9.58
CA GLU A 97 4.80 15.24 10.93
C GLU A 97 3.32 15.65 10.98
N LYS A 98 2.81 16.26 9.90
CA LYS A 98 1.40 16.68 9.83
C LYS A 98 0.45 15.52 9.57
N LEU A 99 0.96 14.35 9.16
CA LEU A 99 0.17 13.16 8.89
C LEU A 99 -0.03 12.30 10.15
N LEU A 100 0.96 12.27 11.03
CA LEU A 100 1.02 11.30 12.12
C LEU A 100 -0.19 11.35 13.06
N GLY A 101 -0.80 10.17 13.27
CA GLY A 101 -1.95 10.01 14.16
C GLY A 101 -3.25 10.62 13.65
N LYS A 102 -3.28 11.16 12.42
CA LYS A 102 -4.50 11.74 11.85
C LYS A 102 -5.36 10.69 11.17
N ASP A 103 -6.66 10.91 11.25
CA ASP A 103 -7.63 10.20 10.42
C ASP A 103 -7.63 10.74 9.00
N PHE A 104 -7.89 9.85 8.05
CA PHE A 104 -8.12 10.20 6.65
C PHE A 104 -9.23 9.35 6.04
N GLU A 105 -9.88 9.92 5.03
CA GLU A 105 -10.94 9.30 4.24
C GLU A 105 -10.50 9.25 2.78
N VAL A 106 -10.75 8.13 2.13
CA VAL A 106 -10.44 7.93 0.71
C VAL A 106 -11.74 7.69 -0.04
N GLU A 107 -11.88 8.31 -1.19
CA GLU A 107 -12.95 8.07 -2.15
C GLU A 107 -12.33 7.79 -3.54
N ILE A 108 -12.81 6.76 -4.24
CA ILE A 108 -12.37 6.37 -5.59
C ILE A 108 -13.60 6.14 -6.47
N GLY A 109 -13.62 6.73 -7.66
CA GLY A 109 -14.72 6.61 -8.61
C GLY A 109 -15.07 7.95 -9.24
N ARG A 110 -16.36 8.31 -9.20
CA ARG A 110 -16.87 9.58 -9.72
C ARG A 110 -16.97 10.61 -8.60
N ILE A 111 -15.98 11.49 -8.48
CA ILE A 111 -15.92 12.45 -7.36
C ILE A 111 -16.45 13.81 -7.82
N GLY A 112 -17.54 14.24 -7.17
CA GLY A 112 -18.23 15.48 -7.52
C GLY A 112 -19.27 15.33 -8.63
N VAL A 113 -20.18 16.31 -8.70
CA VAL A 113 -21.39 16.23 -9.56
C VAL A 113 -21.06 16.39 -11.04
N GLU A 114 -19.94 17.06 -11.36
CA GLU A 114 -19.52 17.35 -12.74
C GLU A 114 -18.48 16.35 -13.27
N SER A 115 -17.98 15.44 -12.42
CA SER A 115 -17.00 14.45 -12.86
C SER A 115 -17.66 13.45 -13.81
N LEU A 116 -16.98 13.23 -14.95
CA LEU A 116 -17.28 12.17 -15.90
C LEU A 116 -16.44 10.92 -15.63
N ALA A 117 -15.57 10.96 -14.62
CA ALA A 117 -14.68 9.89 -14.27
C ALA A 117 -15.45 8.74 -13.60
N ASP A 118 -15.00 7.52 -13.83
CA ASP A 118 -15.51 6.31 -13.18
C ASP A 118 -14.46 5.20 -13.27
N VAL A 119 -14.57 4.22 -12.39
CA VAL A 119 -13.76 3.00 -12.51
C VAL A 119 -14.49 2.07 -13.47
N TYR A 120 -13.83 1.76 -14.58
CA TYR A 120 -14.33 0.81 -15.57
C TYR A 120 -13.54 -0.49 -15.51
N ASP A 121 -14.22 -1.61 -15.78
CA ASP A 121 -13.52 -2.84 -16.15
C ASP A 121 -13.00 -2.78 -17.60
N SER A 122 -12.22 -3.78 -18.00
CA SER A 122 -11.71 -3.89 -19.37
C SER A 122 -12.80 -4.03 -20.46
N ASN A 123 -14.05 -4.30 -20.07
CA ASN A 123 -15.21 -4.44 -20.95
C ASN A 123 -16.10 -3.19 -20.97
N GLY A 124 -15.74 -2.14 -20.23
CA GLY A 124 -16.44 -0.86 -20.18
C GLY A 124 -17.63 -0.80 -19.21
N ASN A 125 -17.78 -1.77 -18.29
CA ASN A 125 -18.78 -1.66 -17.22
C ASN A 125 -18.24 -0.78 -16.09
N SER A 126 -19.05 0.16 -15.63
CA SER A 126 -18.69 1.07 -14.53
C SER A 126 -19.03 0.50 -13.16
N LEU A 127 -18.41 1.05 -12.11
CA LEU A 127 -18.85 0.84 -10.73
C LEU A 127 -20.31 1.25 -10.53
N GLU A 128 -20.97 0.62 -9.56
CA GLU A 128 -22.31 1.02 -9.11
C GLU A 128 -22.23 2.20 -8.11
N PHE A 129 -21.23 2.19 -7.24
CA PHE A 129 -20.98 3.21 -6.22
C PHE A 129 -19.48 3.44 -6.09
N ASN A 130 -19.09 4.65 -5.68
CA ASN A 130 -17.71 4.96 -5.35
C ASN A 130 -17.23 4.06 -4.21
N VAL A 131 -15.96 3.66 -4.28
CA VAL A 131 -15.29 3.02 -3.16
C VAL A 131 -14.93 4.10 -2.15
N ALA A 132 -15.36 3.93 -0.90
CA ALA A 132 -15.03 4.86 0.17
C ALA A 132 -14.66 4.12 1.45
N PHE A 133 -13.60 4.56 2.12
CA PHE A 133 -13.16 3.99 3.38
C PHE A 133 -12.41 5.01 4.25
N LYS A 134 -12.34 4.71 5.56
CA LYS A 134 -11.68 5.55 6.56
C LYS A 134 -10.59 4.76 7.29
N ARG A 135 -9.45 5.41 7.54
CA ARG A 135 -8.27 4.87 8.22
C ARG A 135 -7.58 5.97 9.03
N SER A 136 -6.53 5.62 9.75
CA SER A 136 -5.67 6.56 10.47
C SER A 136 -4.21 6.34 10.11
N PHE A 137 -3.40 7.40 10.11
CA PHE A 137 -1.96 7.26 10.03
C PHE A 137 -1.38 6.80 11.36
N ALA A 138 -0.37 5.93 11.31
CA ALA A 138 0.39 5.51 12.46
C ALA A 138 1.03 6.71 13.16
N ALA A 139 0.87 6.80 14.48
CA ALA A 139 1.61 7.74 15.31
C ALA A 139 2.98 7.15 15.66
N ILE A 140 3.90 7.18 14.69
CA ILE A 140 5.26 6.63 14.85
C ILE A 140 6.16 7.58 15.66
N ASP A 141 7.14 7.01 16.36
CA ASP A 141 8.15 7.81 17.05
C ASP A 141 9.27 8.21 16.09
N LEU A 142 9.19 9.45 15.60
CA LEU A 142 10.20 10.02 14.71
C LEU A 142 11.59 10.16 15.33
N SER A 143 11.69 10.10 16.65
CA SER A 143 12.98 10.17 17.35
C SER A 143 13.75 8.85 17.31
N SER A 144 13.09 7.74 17.00
CA SER A 144 13.70 6.42 16.81
C SER A 144 13.65 5.95 15.35
N ALA A 145 12.88 6.63 14.49
CA ALA A 145 12.85 6.38 13.06
C ALA A 145 14.20 6.64 12.36
N SER A 146 14.40 5.99 11.22
CA SER A 146 15.56 6.11 10.34
C SER A 146 15.14 6.62 8.97
N THR A 147 16.11 7.03 8.14
CA THR A 147 15.87 7.46 6.76
C THR A 147 16.60 6.52 5.82
N SER A 148 15.94 6.09 4.75
CA SER A 148 16.53 5.21 3.73
C SER A 148 16.26 5.74 2.34
N PHE A 149 17.21 5.59 1.43
CA PHE A 149 17.05 5.99 0.04
C PHE A 149 18.00 5.20 -0.86
N LYS A 150 17.67 5.14 -2.15
CA LYS A 150 18.48 4.43 -3.13
C LYS A 150 19.25 5.41 -3.99
N LEU A 151 20.55 5.17 -4.13
CA LEU A 151 21.42 5.89 -5.05
C LEU A 151 21.54 5.10 -6.34
N LEU A 152 21.42 5.81 -7.45
CA LEU A 152 21.74 5.31 -8.79
C LEU A 152 22.98 6.05 -9.26
N LEU A 153 24.05 5.32 -9.53
CA LEU A 153 25.33 5.81 -9.99
C LEU A 153 25.48 5.49 -11.48
N GLU A 154 25.70 6.50 -12.30
CA GLU A 154 25.95 6.35 -13.73
C GLU A 154 27.44 6.48 -14.05
N GLU A 155 27.90 5.70 -15.03
CA GLU A 155 29.30 5.65 -15.46
C GLU A 155 30.25 5.18 -14.34
N PHE A 156 29.72 4.40 -13.39
CA PHE A 156 30.48 3.84 -12.28
C PHE A 156 31.33 2.63 -12.72
N PRO A 157 32.66 2.63 -12.51
CA PRO A 157 33.52 1.51 -12.88
C PRO A 157 33.39 0.36 -11.88
N CYS A 158 32.59 -0.66 -12.22
CA CYS A 158 32.31 -1.82 -11.37
C CYS A 158 33.42 -2.89 -11.36
N ASP A 159 34.59 -2.60 -11.94
CA ASP A 159 35.53 -3.64 -12.37
C ASP A 159 36.46 -4.15 -11.25
N THR A 160 36.48 -3.50 -10.09
CA THR A 160 37.34 -3.89 -8.96
C THR A 160 36.64 -3.70 -7.61
N ALA A 161 36.81 -4.68 -6.71
CA ALA A 161 36.29 -4.58 -5.33
C ALA A 161 36.85 -3.35 -4.58
N ALA A 162 38.11 -2.99 -4.83
CA ALA A 162 38.74 -1.79 -4.27
C ALA A 162 38.04 -0.49 -4.71
N GLY A 163 37.49 -0.44 -5.94
CA GLY A 163 36.72 0.71 -6.42
C GLY A 163 35.39 0.88 -5.69
N ILE A 164 34.78 -0.22 -5.22
CA ILE A 164 33.54 -0.20 -4.45
C ILE A 164 33.81 0.37 -3.05
N ASP A 165 34.86 -0.07 -2.36
CA ASP A 165 35.17 0.42 -1.00
C ASP A 165 35.49 1.92 -0.98
N VAL A 166 36.30 2.40 -1.93
CA VAL A 166 36.62 3.82 -2.07
C VAL A 166 35.38 4.64 -2.43
N ALA A 167 34.50 4.10 -3.28
CA ALA A 167 33.24 4.75 -3.60
C ALA A 167 32.32 4.84 -2.38
N THR A 168 32.18 3.76 -1.60
CA THR A 168 31.35 3.74 -0.40
C THR A 168 31.76 4.81 0.60
N ASN A 169 33.07 4.99 0.84
CA ASN A 169 33.57 6.03 1.73
C ASN A 169 33.27 7.45 1.20
N ASN A 170 33.56 7.71 -0.08
CA ASN A 170 33.29 9.01 -0.70
C ASN A 170 31.77 9.34 -0.73
N ILE A 171 30.94 8.33 -0.99
CA ILE A 171 29.48 8.43 -0.95
C ILE A 171 29.02 8.79 0.46
N SER A 172 29.56 8.10 1.47
CA SER A 172 29.20 8.31 2.88
C SER A 172 29.55 9.72 3.34
N GLU A 173 30.75 10.21 3.04
CA GLU A 173 31.18 11.59 3.34
C GLU A 173 30.26 12.61 2.66
N LYS A 174 29.97 12.42 1.37
CA LYS A 174 29.14 13.39 0.63
C LYS A 174 27.71 13.44 1.11
N ILE A 175 27.14 12.29 1.47
CA ILE A 175 25.80 12.21 2.04
C ILE A 175 25.79 12.80 3.44
N ALA A 176 26.81 12.53 4.26
CA ALA A 176 26.94 13.12 5.57
C ALA A 176 26.95 14.66 5.47
N ASP A 177 27.72 15.22 4.54
CA ASP A 177 27.69 16.65 4.26
C ASP A 177 26.30 17.14 3.83
N LEU A 178 25.63 16.42 2.91
CA LEU A 178 24.33 16.81 2.37
C LEU A 178 23.21 16.77 3.42
N ALA A 179 23.21 15.74 4.26
CA ALA A 179 22.27 15.58 5.36
C ALA A 179 22.68 16.40 6.61
N GLU A 180 23.85 17.03 6.57
CA GLU A 180 24.53 17.72 7.66
C GLU A 180 24.68 16.80 8.90
N LEU A 181 25.12 15.56 8.72
CA LEU A 181 25.30 14.61 9.82
C LEU A 181 26.58 14.90 10.60
N ASP A 182 26.44 15.16 11.90
CA ASP A 182 27.59 15.28 12.82
C ASP A 182 28.31 13.94 13.07
N ASP A 183 27.58 12.83 12.95
CA ASP A 183 28.07 11.48 13.21
C ASP A 183 27.87 10.58 11.99
N ILE A 184 28.95 10.39 11.23
CA ILE A 184 28.99 9.56 10.02
C ILE A 184 28.72 8.08 10.35
N SER A 185 28.95 7.64 11.59
CA SER A 185 28.73 6.23 11.97
C SER A 185 27.26 5.80 11.91
N ARG A 186 26.33 6.76 11.83
CA ARG A 186 24.89 6.52 11.62
C ARG A 186 24.54 6.11 10.19
N LEU A 187 25.45 6.34 9.24
CA LEU A 187 25.24 6.05 7.84
C LEU A 187 25.77 4.65 7.52
N SER A 188 24.90 3.77 7.02
CA SER A 188 25.30 2.53 6.36
C SER A 188 24.95 2.60 4.88
N VAL A 189 25.86 2.11 4.04
CA VAL A 189 25.60 1.90 2.62
C VAL A 189 25.41 0.39 2.45
N ASP A 190 24.16 0.00 2.31
CA ASP A 190 23.70 -1.37 2.15
C ASP A 190 23.50 -1.71 0.66
N GLU A 191 23.54 -2.99 0.32
CA GLU A 191 23.16 -3.51 -1.01
C GLU A 191 23.78 -2.79 -2.22
N PHE A 192 25.10 -2.70 -2.26
CA PHE A 192 25.79 -2.22 -3.46
C PHE A 192 25.68 -3.26 -4.59
N SER A 193 24.96 -2.90 -5.65
CA SER A 193 24.75 -3.75 -6.82
C SER A 193 25.29 -3.08 -8.08
N CYS A 194 25.95 -3.86 -8.92
CA CYS A 194 26.43 -3.43 -10.23
C CYS A 194 25.61 -4.11 -11.33
N ASN A 195 25.14 -3.35 -12.30
CA ASN A 195 24.51 -3.92 -13.48
C ASN A 195 25.56 -4.68 -14.30
N SER A 196 25.15 -5.81 -14.89
CA SER A 196 25.94 -6.71 -15.75
C SER A 196 26.76 -6.05 -16.87
N HIS A 197 26.41 -4.82 -17.28
CA HIS A 197 27.18 -4.02 -18.25
C HIS A 197 28.28 -3.14 -17.62
N GLY A 198 28.52 -3.24 -16.31
CA GLY A 198 29.69 -2.69 -15.60
C GLY A 198 29.76 -1.16 -15.50
N ARG A 199 28.69 -0.43 -15.86
CA ARG A 199 28.69 1.05 -15.92
C ARG A 199 27.58 1.72 -15.11
N ARG A 200 26.77 0.94 -14.41
CA ARG A 200 25.72 1.46 -13.54
C ARG A 200 25.78 0.69 -12.24
N ALA A 201 25.78 1.42 -11.14
CA ALA A 201 25.69 0.84 -9.82
C ALA A 201 24.48 1.42 -9.09
N SER A 202 23.95 0.65 -8.16
CA SER A 202 22.94 1.09 -7.22
C SER A 202 23.41 0.81 -5.82
N ALA A 203 23.15 1.71 -4.88
CA ALA A 203 23.45 1.49 -3.47
C ALA A 203 22.24 1.91 -2.64
N GLN A 204 21.85 1.07 -1.68
CA GLN A 204 20.88 1.47 -0.68
C GLN A 204 21.63 2.22 0.42
N VAL A 205 21.14 3.37 0.85
CA VAL A 205 21.74 4.12 1.96
C VAL A 205 20.73 4.20 3.07
N HIS A 206 21.16 3.86 4.27
CA HIS A 206 20.38 3.90 5.48
C HIS A 206 21.06 4.83 6.50
N ILE A 207 20.28 5.71 7.12
CA ILE A 207 20.74 6.64 8.15
C ILE A 207 19.94 6.34 9.41
N SER A 208 20.61 5.71 10.38
CA SER A 208 20.01 5.32 11.64
C SER A 208 19.61 6.54 12.47
N SER A 209 18.70 6.36 13.44
CA SER A 209 18.40 7.42 14.41
C SER A 209 19.65 7.80 15.22
N ALA A 210 19.66 9.04 15.74
CA ALA A 210 20.66 9.55 16.67
C ALA A 210 20.56 8.93 18.08
N SER A 211 19.47 8.23 18.40
CA SER A 211 19.12 7.83 19.78
C SER A 211 19.68 6.50 20.26
N SER A 212 20.34 5.69 19.43
CA SER A 212 20.77 4.34 19.82
C SER A 212 21.90 4.30 20.86
N SER A 213 22.62 5.40 21.09
CA SER A 213 23.81 5.43 21.97
C SER A 213 23.78 6.46 23.10
N SER A 214 22.84 7.42 23.11
CA SER A 214 22.77 8.44 24.16
C SER A 214 21.68 8.12 25.17
N SER A 215 22.02 8.08 26.47
CA SER A 215 21.07 7.79 27.55
C SER A 215 19.80 8.64 27.46
N GLU A 216 18.63 8.08 27.78
CA GLU A 216 17.31 8.76 27.81
C GLU A 216 17.31 10.12 28.55
N VAL A 217 18.27 10.34 29.44
CA VAL A 217 18.43 11.58 30.19
C VAL A 217 18.93 12.73 29.29
N ASP A 218 19.74 12.43 28.29
CA ASP A 218 20.27 13.42 27.35
C ASP A 218 19.25 13.79 26.27
N SER A 219 18.40 12.85 25.85
CA SER A 219 17.31 13.16 24.90
C SER A 219 16.30 14.12 25.52
N LEU A 220 15.90 13.90 26.79
CA LEU A 220 14.98 14.79 27.52
C LEU A 220 15.57 16.19 27.75
N ARG A 221 16.86 16.30 28.10
CA ARG A 221 17.52 17.61 28.24
C ARG A 221 17.57 18.38 26.92
N ARG A 222 17.80 17.70 25.80
CA ARG A 222 17.88 18.32 24.47
C ARG A 222 16.51 18.78 23.97
N VAL A 223 15.45 18.01 24.20
CA VAL A 223 14.06 18.42 23.88
C VAL A 223 13.66 19.69 24.63
N LEU A 224 14.04 19.82 25.91
CA LEU A 224 13.74 20.99 26.73
C LEU A 224 14.57 22.24 26.38
N SER A 225 15.67 22.08 25.64
CA SER A 225 16.59 23.19 25.33
C SER A 225 16.14 24.08 24.17
N GLY A 226 15.08 23.71 23.44
CA GLY A 226 14.61 24.48 22.28
C GLY A 226 15.56 24.47 21.07
N ASP A 227 16.75 23.87 21.20
CA ASP A 227 17.68 23.56 20.11
C ASP A 227 17.18 22.32 19.33
N VAL A 228 15.95 22.40 18.81
CA VAL A 228 15.33 21.40 17.92
C VAL A 228 15.93 21.53 16.51
N LYS A 229 17.25 21.48 16.42
CA LYS A 229 18.03 21.25 15.20
C LYS A 229 18.60 19.83 15.19
N TYR A 230 18.04 18.92 15.97
CA TYR A 230 18.47 17.53 15.92
C TYR A 230 17.91 16.87 14.66
N HIS A 231 18.80 16.19 13.95
CA HIS A 231 18.60 15.51 12.68
C HIS A 231 17.64 14.31 12.83
N ALA A 232 16.39 14.59 13.19
CA ALA A 232 15.29 13.63 13.16
C ALA A 232 15.15 13.10 11.73
N ALA A 233 14.68 11.86 11.57
CA ALA A 233 14.53 11.24 10.26
C ALA A 233 13.76 12.13 9.26
N THR A 234 12.79 12.92 9.73
CA THR A 234 12.03 13.88 8.91
C THR A 234 12.89 15.01 8.36
N SER A 235 13.82 15.55 9.15
CA SER A 235 14.72 16.61 8.71
C SER A 235 15.75 16.12 7.68
N ILE A 236 16.27 14.92 7.87
CA ILE A 236 17.19 14.26 6.93
C ILE A 236 16.45 13.97 5.63
N PHE A 237 15.27 13.36 5.74
CA PHE A 237 14.36 13.12 4.61
C PHE A 237 14.10 14.40 3.82
N LYS A 238 13.76 15.50 4.49
CA LYS A 238 13.47 16.79 3.87
C LYS A 238 14.70 17.37 3.18
N LYS A 239 15.87 17.38 3.82
CA LYS A 239 17.13 17.85 3.21
C LYS A 239 17.49 17.05 1.96
N ILE A 240 17.37 15.73 2.00
CA ILE A 240 17.65 14.87 0.84
C ILE A 240 16.63 15.14 -0.26
N THR A 241 15.35 15.26 0.07
CA THR A 241 14.28 15.55 -0.89
C THR A 241 14.43 16.94 -1.51
N ASP A 242 14.70 17.97 -0.71
CA ASP A 242 14.94 19.34 -1.15
C ASP A 242 16.17 19.44 -2.03
N ALA A 243 17.23 18.69 -1.69
CA ALA A 243 18.37 18.55 -2.56
C ALA A 243 17.91 18.00 -3.92
N ILE A 244 17.18 16.89 -3.97
CA ILE A 244 16.62 16.29 -5.21
C ILE A 244 15.78 17.27 -6.03
N THR A 245 14.86 18.01 -5.40
CA THR A 245 13.88 18.85 -6.11
C THR A 245 14.47 20.18 -6.58
N SER A 246 15.28 20.85 -5.75
CA SER A 246 15.87 22.17 -6.07
C SER A 246 16.75 22.12 -7.34
N ASP A 247 17.43 21.00 -7.58
CA ASP A 247 18.29 20.79 -8.75
C ASP A 247 17.52 20.62 -10.07
N SER A 248 16.29 20.08 -10.03
CA SER A 248 15.51 19.83 -11.26
C SER A 248 15.22 21.13 -12.04
N THR A 249 15.30 22.28 -11.37
CA THR A 249 15.16 23.60 -11.98
C THR A 249 16.45 24.13 -12.63
N ARG A 250 17.62 23.58 -12.26
CA ARG A 250 18.93 23.90 -12.84
C ARG A 250 19.33 22.81 -13.84
N ARG A 251 18.71 22.87 -15.02
CA ARG A 251 18.74 21.82 -16.06
C ARG A 251 20.12 21.32 -16.55
N ASP A 252 21.24 21.91 -16.15
CA ASP A 252 22.57 21.57 -16.69
C ASP A 252 23.64 21.21 -15.64
N GLU A 253 23.35 21.28 -14.33
CA GLU A 253 24.32 20.89 -13.28
C GLU A 253 24.06 19.46 -12.84
N GLU A 254 24.47 18.49 -13.66
CA GLU A 254 24.48 17.08 -13.27
C GLU A 254 25.26 16.88 -11.97
N ARG A 255 24.67 16.17 -11.00
CA ARG A 255 25.33 15.87 -9.73
C ARG A 255 26.54 15.01 -9.94
N LYS A 256 27.68 15.45 -9.43
CA LYS A 256 28.96 14.77 -9.60
C LYS A 256 29.56 14.42 -8.25
N LEU A 257 29.81 13.12 -8.02
CA LEU A 257 30.69 12.66 -6.94
C LEU A 257 32.12 12.75 -7.45
N ASN A 258 32.99 13.42 -6.69
CA ASN A 258 34.40 13.45 -6.98
C ASN A 258 35.04 12.15 -6.47
N MET A 259 35.53 11.30 -7.37
CA MET A 259 36.40 10.19 -6.96
C MET A 259 37.84 10.66 -6.94
N MET A 260 38.42 10.76 -5.75
CA MET A 260 39.87 10.93 -5.67
C MET A 260 40.55 9.60 -6.06
N SER A 261 41.27 9.62 -7.17
CA SER A 261 42.24 8.58 -7.49
C SER A 261 43.46 8.79 -6.60
N GLU A 262 43.93 7.74 -5.91
CA GLU A 262 45.18 7.79 -5.13
C GLU A 262 46.41 8.14 -5.99
N ASN A 263 46.30 7.99 -7.32
CA ASN A 263 47.28 8.47 -8.27
C ASN A 263 46.91 9.89 -8.76
N GLU A 264 47.65 10.90 -8.32
CA GLU A 264 47.51 12.33 -8.66
C GLU A 264 47.58 12.63 -10.18
N GLU A 265 48.04 11.68 -11.00
CA GLU A 265 48.16 11.84 -12.46
C GLU A 265 46.92 11.40 -13.25
N VAL A 266 45.91 10.80 -12.61
CA VAL A 266 44.65 10.42 -13.28
C VAL A 266 43.63 11.54 -13.14
N ALA A 267 43.12 12.03 -14.28
CA ALA A 267 42.11 13.09 -14.33
C ALA A 267 40.96 12.81 -13.34
N GLN A 268 40.53 13.84 -12.60
CA GLN A 268 39.39 13.75 -11.68
C GLN A 268 38.19 13.10 -12.40
N GLN A 269 37.85 11.89 -11.96
CA GLN A 269 36.71 11.18 -12.50
C GLN A 269 35.49 11.57 -11.67
N TYR A 270 34.50 12.14 -12.35
CA TYR A 270 33.23 12.49 -11.74
C TYR A 270 32.21 11.39 -12.04
N ILE A 271 31.53 10.89 -11.01
CA ILE A 271 30.41 9.95 -11.17
C ILE A 271 29.11 10.74 -11.11
N LYS A 272 28.23 10.53 -12.09
CA LYS A 272 26.88 11.09 -12.02
C LYS A 272 26.02 10.27 -11.09
N TYR A 273 25.21 10.92 -10.26
CA TYR A 273 24.28 10.18 -9.39
C TYR A 273 22.89 10.79 -9.34
N SER A 274 21.90 9.94 -9.12
CA SER A 274 20.55 10.34 -8.76
C SER A 274 20.11 9.63 -7.48
N VAL A 275 19.22 10.28 -6.74
CA VAL A 275 18.64 9.73 -5.50
C VAL A 275 17.19 9.41 -5.79
N VAL A 276 16.79 8.17 -5.51
CA VAL A 276 15.44 7.65 -5.71
C VAL A 276 14.93 6.98 -4.43
N GLU A 277 13.63 6.74 -4.35
CA GLU A 277 13.00 5.96 -3.27
C GLU A 277 13.35 6.42 -1.84
N VAL A 278 13.38 7.74 -1.62
CA VAL A 278 13.58 8.29 -0.27
C VAL A 278 12.38 7.93 0.61
N LYS A 279 12.64 7.30 1.76
CA LYS A 279 11.65 6.78 2.70
C LYS A 279 12.07 7.07 4.15
N ILE A 280 11.07 7.27 5.01
CA ILE A 280 11.26 7.20 6.46
C ILE A 280 10.90 5.79 6.89
N LEU A 281 11.81 5.15 7.62
CA LEU A 281 11.62 3.81 8.14
C LEU A 281 11.31 3.91 9.65
N PRO A 282 10.11 3.49 10.09
CA PRO A 282 9.79 3.42 11.51
C PRO A 282 10.77 2.51 12.27
N SER A 283 10.84 2.69 13.58
CA SER A 283 11.62 1.80 14.44
C SER A 283 11.05 0.38 14.47
N ASP A 284 11.84 -0.64 14.82
CA ASP A 284 11.34 -2.01 14.98
C ASP A 284 10.17 -2.08 15.98
N SER A 285 10.20 -1.27 17.04
CA SER A 285 9.11 -1.18 18.01
C SER A 285 7.83 -0.60 17.42
N ASP A 286 7.94 0.40 16.53
CA ASP A 286 6.78 0.95 15.82
C ASP A 286 6.27 -0.06 14.79
N MET A 287 7.16 -0.71 14.05
CA MET A 287 6.80 -1.74 13.08
C MET A 287 6.02 -2.89 13.73
N GLU A 288 6.45 -3.35 14.90
CA GLU A 288 5.74 -4.40 15.64
C GLU A 288 4.36 -3.92 16.12
N LYS A 289 4.26 -2.66 16.58
CA LYS A 289 2.99 -2.06 17.05
C LYS A 289 1.96 -1.92 15.93
N PHE A 290 2.41 -1.61 14.71
CA PHE A 290 1.56 -1.38 13.55
C PHE A 290 1.62 -2.52 12.52
N LYS A 291 2.06 -3.70 12.96
CA LYS A 291 2.03 -4.91 12.13
C LYS A 291 0.58 -5.36 11.94
N THR A 292 0.27 -5.89 10.76
CA THR A 292 -0.99 -6.61 10.53
C THR A 292 -1.09 -7.77 11.52
N HIS A 293 -2.27 -7.95 12.12
CA HIS A 293 -2.49 -9.01 13.10
C HIS A 293 -2.25 -10.39 12.45
N SER A 294 -1.69 -11.33 13.21
CA SER A 294 -1.18 -12.61 12.66
C SER A 294 -2.23 -13.46 11.96
N ASP A 295 -3.51 -13.31 12.32
CA ASP A 295 -4.63 -14.02 11.68
C ASP A 295 -5.00 -13.46 10.30
N LYS A 296 -4.55 -12.24 9.97
CA LYS A 296 -4.79 -11.57 8.69
C LYS A 296 -3.54 -11.49 7.81
N GLU A 297 -2.36 -11.83 8.31
CA GLU A 297 -1.10 -11.71 7.59
C GLU A 297 -1.07 -12.59 6.32
N GLU A 298 -1.62 -13.80 6.40
CA GLU A 298 -1.73 -14.70 5.24
C GLU A 298 -2.77 -14.20 4.23
N GLU A 299 -3.95 -13.77 4.70
CA GLU A 299 -5.00 -13.18 3.86
C GLU A 299 -4.49 -11.94 3.11
N GLU A 300 -3.86 -10.99 3.83
CA GLU A 300 -3.29 -9.77 3.26
C GLU A 300 -2.25 -10.10 2.17
N ARG A 301 -1.36 -11.07 2.43
CA ARG A 301 -0.36 -11.51 1.46
C ARG A 301 -1.00 -12.11 0.20
N LEU A 302 -2.06 -12.92 0.34
CA LEU A 302 -2.79 -13.49 -0.78
C LEU A 302 -3.49 -12.40 -1.60
N LEU A 303 -4.10 -11.41 -0.95
CA LEU A 303 -4.75 -10.29 -1.62
C LEU A 303 -3.75 -9.43 -2.40
N TYR A 304 -2.57 -9.13 -1.85
CA TYR A 304 -1.50 -8.45 -2.60
C TYR A 304 -1.06 -9.26 -3.83
N HIS A 305 -0.98 -10.58 -3.72
CA HIS A 305 -0.62 -11.42 -4.86
C HIS A 305 -1.71 -11.40 -5.94
N LEU A 306 -2.98 -11.49 -5.55
CA LEU A 306 -4.12 -11.37 -6.46
C LEU A 306 -4.17 -10.00 -7.16
N ALA A 307 -3.73 -8.92 -6.50
CA ALA A 307 -3.66 -7.58 -7.07
C ALA A 307 -2.76 -7.50 -8.29
N LEU A 308 -1.62 -8.18 -8.22
CA LEU A 308 -0.55 -8.12 -9.23
C LEU A 308 -0.75 -9.10 -10.39
N GLN A 309 -1.68 -10.06 -10.28
CA GLN A 309 -1.95 -11.00 -11.36
C GLN A 309 -2.71 -10.30 -12.49
N THR A 310 -2.00 -9.95 -13.56
CA THR A 310 -2.53 -9.17 -14.69
C THR A 310 -3.28 -9.97 -15.73
N ASP A 311 -3.12 -11.30 -15.83
CA ASP A 311 -4.02 -12.19 -16.60
C ASP A 311 -3.60 -13.65 -16.39
N LEU A 312 -4.53 -14.51 -16.00
CA LEU A 312 -4.35 -15.97 -15.81
C LEU A 312 -4.28 -16.72 -17.15
N THR A 313 -3.54 -16.20 -18.13
CA THR A 313 -3.36 -16.89 -19.42
C THR A 313 -2.14 -17.80 -19.47
N ASP A 314 -1.30 -17.81 -18.43
CA ASP A 314 -0.23 -18.79 -18.28
C ASP A 314 -0.66 -19.95 -17.36
N ASP A 315 -0.55 -21.16 -17.90
CA ASP A 315 -0.94 -22.51 -17.43
C ASP A 315 -0.49 -22.89 -15.98
N THR A 316 0.14 -21.99 -15.24
CA THR A 316 0.62 -22.21 -13.87
C THR A 316 -0.29 -21.63 -12.77
N GLY A 317 -1.38 -20.95 -13.15
CA GLY A 317 -2.32 -20.29 -12.21
C GLY A 317 -3.35 -21.20 -11.52
N GLU A 318 -3.43 -22.49 -11.87
CA GLU A 318 -4.42 -23.42 -11.28
C GLU A 318 -4.12 -23.71 -9.79
N ASP A 319 -2.84 -23.91 -9.42
CA ASP A 319 -2.47 -24.32 -8.06
C ASP A 319 -2.79 -23.27 -6.99
N LEU A 320 -2.64 -21.97 -7.31
CA LEU A 320 -2.85 -20.91 -6.32
C LEU A 320 -4.34 -20.53 -6.16
N ASN A 321 -5.09 -20.54 -7.26
CA ASN A 321 -6.55 -20.40 -7.19
C ASN A 321 -7.17 -21.58 -6.45
N GLU A 322 -6.63 -22.79 -6.62
CA GLU A 322 -7.08 -23.96 -5.86
C GLU A 322 -6.79 -23.81 -4.36
N LEU A 323 -5.63 -23.27 -3.97
CA LEU A 323 -5.28 -23.01 -2.56
C LEU A 323 -6.25 -22.00 -1.90
N ILE A 324 -6.52 -20.88 -2.57
CA ILE A 324 -7.44 -19.83 -2.07
C ILE A 324 -8.88 -20.37 -2.00
N LEU A 325 -9.29 -21.15 -2.99
CA LEU A 325 -10.59 -21.81 -2.98
C LEU A 325 -10.70 -22.86 -1.88
N ASP A 326 -9.64 -23.58 -1.55
CA ASP A 326 -9.65 -24.63 -0.53
C ASP A 326 -9.69 -24.05 0.89
N GLU A 327 -8.95 -22.96 1.14
CA GLU A 327 -8.98 -22.27 2.42
C GLU A 327 -10.35 -21.63 2.67
N SER A 328 -10.92 -20.93 1.66
CA SER A 328 -12.28 -20.39 1.75
C SER A 328 -13.34 -21.50 1.90
N ARG A 329 -13.11 -22.69 1.32
CA ARG A 329 -13.98 -23.87 1.54
C ARG A 329 -13.89 -24.38 2.97
N LYS A 330 -12.70 -24.40 3.57
CA LYS A 330 -12.49 -24.84 4.95
C LYS A 330 -13.23 -23.91 5.93
N GLU A 331 -13.07 -22.60 5.79
CA GLU A 331 -13.81 -21.63 6.60
C GLU A 331 -15.32 -21.75 6.42
N ARG A 332 -15.79 -21.90 5.17
CA ARG A 332 -17.22 -22.15 4.90
C ARG A 332 -17.72 -23.43 5.54
N MET A 333 -16.90 -24.48 5.63
CA MET A 333 -17.26 -25.71 6.32
C MET A 333 -17.33 -25.53 7.83
N GLU A 334 -16.41 -24.78 8.42
CA GLU A 334 -16.42 -24.45 9.86
C GLU A 334 -17.64 -23.61 10.23
N ILE A 335 -17.89 -22.51 9.51
CA ILE A 335 -19.08 -21.65 9.70
C ILE A 335 -20.37 -22.45 9.53
N LYS A 336 -20.44 -23.31 8.50
CA LYS A 336 -21.62 -24.19 8.30
C LYS A 336 -21.78 -25.21 9.43
N GLY A 337 -20.69 -25.64 10.05
CA GLY A 337 -20.69 -26.46 11.25
C GLY A 337 -21.28 -25.72 12.45
N GLU A 338 -20.84 -24.49 12.68
CA GLU A 338 -21.35 -23.62 13.76
C GLU A 338 -22.83 -23.28 13.58
N ILE A 339 -23.26 -22.92 12.37
CA ILE A 339 -24.67 -22.66 12.05
C ILE A 339 -25.53 -23.89 12.37
N ARG A 340 -25.11 -25.09 11.97
CA ARG A 340 -25.83 -26.33 12.30
C ARG A 340 -25.87 -26.61 13.80
N ALA A 341 -24.83 -26.24 14.55
CA ALA A 341 -24.82 -26.38 16.00
C ALA A 341 -25.83 -25.42 16.65
N LEU A 342 -25.88 -24.17 16.20
CA LEU A 342 -26.84 -23.16 16.64
C LEU A 342 -28.28 -23.55 16.29
N GLU A 343 -28.54 -24.06 15.08
CA GLU A 343 -29.86 -24.56 14.67
C GLU A 343 -30.35 -25.70 15.58
N LYS A 344 -29.46 -26.63 15.96
CA LYS A 344 -29.79 -27.70 16.90
C LYS A 344 -30.09 -27.18 18.30
N GLU A 345 -29.35 -26.18 18.78
CA GLU A 345 -29.61 -25.58 20.09
C GLU A 345 -30.95 -24.84 20.11
N LEU A 346 -31.25 -24.09 19.03
CA LEU A 346 -32.54 -23.42 18.84
C LEU A 346 -33.71 -24.42 18.83
N ALA A 347 -33.63 -25.49 18.04
CA ALA A 347 -34.66 -26.52 18.01
C ALA A 347 -34.89 -27.18 19.38
N LYS A 348 -33.80 -27.41 20.15
CA LYS A 348 -33.90 -27.93 21.51
C LYS A 348 -34.61 -26.94 22.44
N ARG A 349 -34.35 -25.64 22.32
CA ARG A 349 -35.06 -24.61 23.11
C ARG A 349 -36.54 -24.53 22.75
N GLU A 350 -36.88 -24.59 21.47
CA GLU A 350 -38.27 -24.58 21.00
C GLU A 350 -39.06 -25.77 21.55
N SER A 351 -38.53 -27.00 21.43
CA SER A 351 -39.19 -28.18 22.03
C SER A 351 -39.33 -28.07 23.56
N GLY A 352 -38.38 -27.40 24.23
CA GLY A 352 -38.46 -27.13 25.66
C GLY A 352 -39.55 -26.12 26.02
N LEU A 353 -39.85 -25.16 25.15
CA LEU A 353 -40.93 -24.19 25.32
C LEU A 353 -42.29 -24.84 25.07
N GLU A 354 -42.44 -25.69 24.05
CA GLU A 354 -43.67 -26.43 23.77
C GLU A 354 -44.06 -27.32 24.97
N ASN A 355 -43.11 -28.06 25.53
CA ASN A 355 -43.35 -28.88 26.72
C ASN A 355 -43.82 -28.05 27.93
N LYS A 356 -43.21 -26.87 28.16
CA LYS A 356 -43.64 -25.95 29.23
C LYS A 356 -45.03 -25.39 28.97
N GLN A 357 -45.38 -25.13 27.71
CA GLN A 357 -46.70 -24.65 27.33
C GLN A 357 -47.77 -25.72 27.60
N GLU A 358 -47.50 -26.99 27.28
CA GLU A 358 -48.39 -28.11 27.62
C GLU A 358 -48.56 -28.28 29.14
N GLU A 359 -47.48 -28.15 29.91
CA GLU A 359 -47.51 -28.20 31.37
C GLU A 359 -48.42 -27.11 31.94
N ILE A 360 -48.28 -25.86 31.45
CA ILE A 360 -49.14 -24.74 31.84
C ILE A 360 -50.61 -25.03 31.50
N TYR A 361 -50.90 -25.53 30.28
CA TYR A 361 -52.27 -25.89 29.89
C TYR A 361 -52.87 -26.98 30.79
N SER A 362 -52.07 -27.96 31.21
CA SER A 362 -52.52 -29.02 32.12
C SER A 362 -52.92 -28.47 33.49
N ILE A 363 -52.13 -27.52 34.03
CA ILE A 363 -52.40 -26.85 35.30
C ILE A 363 -53.68 -26.02 35.21
N PHE A 364 -53.88 -25.28 34.11
CA PHE A 364 -55.11 -24.52 33.87
C PHE A 364 -56.36 -25.43 33.86
N ARG A 365 -56.33 -26.57 33.16
CA ARG A 365 -57.45 -27.52 33.13
C ARG A 365 -57.79 -28.08 34.51
N LEU A 366 -56.78 -28.42 35.31
CA LEU A 366 -56.98 -28.90 36.68
C LEU A 366 -57.60 -27.83 37.58
N THR A 367 -57.21 -26.57 37.38
CA THR A 367 -57.73 -25.42 38.14
C THR A 367 -59.18 -25.12 37.77
N GLU A 368 -59.54 -25.12 36.48
CA GLU A 368 -60.92 -24.97 36.03
C GLU A 368 -61.84 -26.07 36.56
N MET A 369 -61.36 -27.33 36.59
CA MET A 369 -62.12 -28.43 37.18
C MET A 369 -62.37 -28.20 38.67
N LYS A 370 -61.36 -27.80 39.45
CA LYS A 370 -61.56 -27.49 40.88
C LYS A 370 -62.59 -26.39 41.12
N ILE A 371 -62.59 -25.34 40.28
CA ILE A 371 -63.54 -24.23 40.39
C ILE A 371 -64.98 -24.69 40.09
N ARG A 372 -65.21 -25.60 39.14
CA ARG A 372 -66.58 -26.07 38.82
C ARG A 372 -67.19 -27.00 39.87
N TYR A 373 -66.38 -27.66 40.68
CA TYR A 373 -66.83 -28.64 41.69
C TYR A 373 -66.77 -28.12 43.14
N SER A 374 -66.38 -26.86 43.33
CA SER A 374 -66.46 -26.14 44.61
C SER A 374 -67.66 -25.20 44.58
#